data_AF-A0A3P7MCY4-F1
#
_entry.id   AF-A0A3P7MCY4-F1
#
_cell.length_a   1.000
_cell.length_b   1.000
_cell.length_c   1.000
_cell.angle_alpha   90.00
_cell.angle_beta   90.00
_cell.angle_gamma   90.00
#
_symmetry.space_group_name_H-M   'P 1'
#
loop_
_entity.id
_entity.type
_entity.pdbx_description
1 polymer ?
#
loop_
_entity_poly.entity_id
_entity_poly.type
_entity_poly.pdbx_seq_one_letter_code
_entity_poly.pdbx_strand_id
1 'polypeptide(L)'
;WISSLTAIAAAMTYLTYVNLQFPPYNPLQLFIDSNEHEWYDNNAEKNFEFVANKLQIPIAARLIWGLTPRESQNLFQLDKLTSVQHDSRFSLQNTTDIQELALKLRGYRELEFVNHESQYWPERYLIWSRNFTCEPTKICCNFADPNFQQNFTDYCIRLSTTYLYTNYNDTPIYDNGTFELVGYTAMIPTELKYSHRFKNLSHSFDLLRRSFSNMNRGGWYTTEWSLICVWFDLLNSIITDCRQSLLLSFSVVAIFAFLHLRLKSFVALITICCIVVVTVGCVTTLGWVIGVLEAIILVLVVGLSFDFTLHYGASVPNIGCNKHRVWLAARKSAIPVSLSALSSFAAGGSMLIAETHAFHQV
;
A
#
# COMPACT_ATOMS: atom_id res chain seq x y z
N TRP A 1 28.29 19.50 27.51
CA TRP A 1 28.12 19.02 26.11
C TRP A 1 27.57 17.60 26.05
N ILE A 2 28.33 16.55 26.37
CA ILE A 2 27.86 15.15 26.23
C ILE A 2 26.52 14.92 26.94
N SER A 3 26.42 15.21 28.24
CA SER A 3 25.18 15.03 29.02
C SER A 3 23.98 15.83 28.46
N SER A 4 24.23 17.05 27.95
CA SER A 4 23.17 17.88 27.34
C SER A 4 22.72 17.32 25.99
N LEU A 5 23.66 16.90 25.13
CA LEU A 5 23.34 16.31 23.83
C LEU A 5 22.61 14.97 23.98
N THR A 6 22.99 14.14 24.96
CA THR A 6 22.27 12.90 25.25
C THR A 6 20.85 13.16 25.76
N ALA A 7 20.66 14.21 26.58
CA ALA A 7 19.32 14.60 27.03
C ALA A 7 18.45 15.08 25.86
N ILE A 8 19.02 15.85 24.93
CA ILE A 8 18.32 16.29 23.71
C ILE A 8 17.95 15.08 22.85
N ALA A 9 18.89 14.16 22.61
CA ALA A 9 18.62 12.95 21.82
C ALA A 9 17.50 12.10 22.43
N ALA A 10 17.50 11.92 23.76
CA ALA A 10 16.45 11.19 24.46
C ALA A 10 15.09 11.89 24.37
N ALA A 11 15.05 13.21 24.54
CA ALA A 11 13.83 14.01 24.39
C ALA A 11 13.28 13.92 22.96
N MET A 12 14.13 14.02 21.95
CA MET A 12 13.74 13.90 20.54
C MET A 12 13.29 12.48 20.17
N THR A 13 13.86 11.46 20.79
CA THR A 13 13.38 10.07 20.64
C THR A 13 11.94 9.95 21.14
N TYR A 14 11.65 10.50 22.31
CA TYR A 14 10.30 10.50 22.87
C TYR A 14 9.32 11.25 21.97
N LEU A 15 9.69 12.46 21.52
CA LEU A 15 8.84 13.27 20.64
C LEU A 15 8.59 12.60 19.29
N THR A 16 9.61 11.96 18.70
CA THR A 16 9.46 11.18 17.48
C THR A 16 8.48 10.03 17.70
N TYR A 17 8.60 9.29 18.78
CA TYR A 17 7.70 8.17 19.07
C TYR A 17 6.23 8.60 19.22
N VAL A 18 5.99 9.77 19.80
CA VAL A 18 4.62 10.28 20.05
C VAL A 18 4.00 10.92 18.81
N ASN A 19 4.79 11.70 18.05
CA ASN A 19 4.26 12.58 17.00
C ASN A 19 4.41 12.03 15.57
N LEU A 20 5.24 11.02 15.35
CA LEU A 20 5.46 10.47 14.02
C LEU A 20 4.20 9.73 13.53
N GLN A 21 3.55 10.29 12.52
CA GLN A 21 2.29 9.76 11.98
C GLN A 21 2.22 9.89 10.45
N PHE A 22 1.34 9.11 9.84
CA PHE A 22 1.00 9.26 8.42
C PHE A 22 0.07 10.48 8.21
N PRO A 23 0.09 11.07 6.99
CA PRO A 23 -0.89 12.08 6.62
C PRO A 23 -2.31 11.52 6.78
N PRO A 24 -3.18 12.20 7.55
CA PRO A 24 -4.48 11.66 7.90
C PRO A 24 -5.56 11.85 6.85
N TYR A 25 -5.39 12.72 5.84
CA TYR A 25 -6.40 13.05 4.83
C TYR A 25 -5.81 13.11 3.43
N ASN A 26 -4.75 13.92 3.22
CA ASN A 26 -4.06 14.01 1.95
C ASN A 26 -2.71 13.26 1.94
N PRO A 27 -2.62 12.05 1.38
CA PRO A 27 -1.35 11.32 1.27
C PRO A 27 -0.40 11.92 0.23
N LEU A 28 -0.87 12.80 -0.66
CA LEU A 28 -0.10 13.39 -1.74
C LEU A 28 -0.25 14.92 -1.76
N GLN A 29 0.39 15.55 -0.78
CA GLN A 29 0.45 17.01 -0.67
C GLN A 29 1.34 17.61 -1.76
N LEU A 30 0.79 18.56 -2.54
CA LEU A 30 1.48 19.20 -3.66
C LEU A 30 1.90 20.63 -3.35
N PHE A 31 1.11 21.34 -2.56
CA PHE A 31 1.36 22.72 -2.16
C PHE A 31 1.54 22.82 -0.65
N ILE A 32 2.09 23.95 -0.19
CA ILE A 32 2.12 24.28 1.23
C ILE A 32 0.70 24.41 1.79
N ASP A 33 0.54 24.15 3.09
CA ASP A 33 -0.76 24.16 3.79
C ASP A 33 -1.55 25.48 3.66
N SER A 34 -0.86 26.60 3.41
CA SER A 34 -1.48 27.91 3.23
C SER A 34 -2.13 28.10 1.85
N ASN A 35 -1.84 27.22 0.88
CA ASN A 35 -2.48 27.28 -0.43
C ASN A 35 -3.95 26.85 -0.32
N GLU A 36 -4.85 27.56 -0.99
CA GLU A 36 -6.30 27.34 -0.92
C GLU A 36 -6.71 25.92 -1.32
N HIS A 37 -6.02 25.32 -2.30
CA HIS A 37 -6.29 23.96 -2.76
C HIS A 37 -5.94 22.93 -1.68
N GLU A 38 -4.78 23.09 -1.06
CA GLU A 38 -4.31 22.18 -0.01
C GLU A 38 -5.11 22.34 1.29
N TRP A 39 -5.50 23.58 1.60
CA TRP A 39 -6.40 23.85 2.71
C TRP A 39 -7.74 23.14 2.53
N TYR A 40 -8.30 23.16 1.32
CA TYR A 40 -9.55 22.46 1.02
C TYR A 40 -9.39 20.95 1.26
N ASP A 41 -8.36 20.31 0.71
CA ASP A 41 -8.18 18.86 0.85
C ASP A 41 -7.99 18.43 2.32
N ASN A 42 -7.34 19.25 3.16
CA ASN A 42 -7.08 18.94 4.57
C ASN A 42 -8.23 19.30 5.54
N ASN A 43 -9.17 20.15 5.13
CA ASN A 43 -10.21 20.69 6.01
C ASN A 43 -11.63 20.46 5.51
N ALA A 44 -11.84 20.13 4.24
CA ALA A 44 -13.18 20.02 3.67
C ALA A 44 -14.01 18.92 4.35
N GLU A 45 -13.42 17.75 4.64
CA GLU A 45 -14.12 16.67 5.36
C GLU A 45 -14.54 17.09 6.78
N LYS A 46 -13.73 17.89 7.46
CA LYS A 46 -14.01 18.34 8.84
C LYS A 46 -15.10 19.40 8.89
N ASN A 47 -15.12 20.28 7.90
CA ASN A 47 -15.96 21.48 7.91
C ASN A 47 -17.27 21.29 7.14
N PHE A 48 -17.34 20.35 6.19
CA PHE A 48 -18.48 20.18 5.31
C PHE A 48 -19.06 18.76 5.38
N GLU A 49 -20.28 18.67 5.88
CA GLU A 49 -21.00 17.40 6.05
C GLU A 49 -21.18 16.63 4.72
N PHE A 50 -21.38 17.35 3.60
CA PHE A 50 -21.52 16.71 2.30
C PHE A 50 -20.25 16.00 1.85
N VAL A 51 -19.07 16.46 2.28
CA VAL A 51 -17.78 15.82 1.99
C VAL A 51 -17.62 14.59 2.86
N ALA A 52 -17.91 14.70 4.17
CA ALA A 52 -17.90 13.56 5.08
C ALA A 52 -18.83 12.43 4.62
N ASN A 53 -20.06 12.77 4.20
CA ASN A 53 -21.03 11.79 3.69
C ASN A 53 -20.58 11.15 2.36
N LYS A 54 -19.86 11.89 1.52
CA LYS A 54 -19.28 11.36 0.27
C LYS A 54 -18.10 10.42 0.51
N LEU A 55 -17.41 10.52 1.65
CA LEU A 55 -16.24 9.70 1.98
C LEU A 55 -16.58 8.45 2.80
N GLN A 56 -17.74 8.39 3.45
CA GLN A 56 -18.23 7.19 4.15
C GLN A 56 -18.72 6.07 3.22
N ILE A 57 -18.21 5.99 1.99
CA ILE A 57 -18.58 4.96 1.03
C ILE A 57 -18.05 3.61 1.56
N PRO A 58 -18.90 2.58 1.63
CA PRO A 58 -18.46 1.24 1.99
C PRO A 58 -17.49 0.68 0.95
N ILE A 59 -16.45 0.01 1.41
CA ILE A 59 -15.49 -0.67 0.56
C ILE A 59 -16.17 -1.92 -0.01
N ALA A 60 -16.47 -1.93 -1.30
CA ALA A 60 -16.97 -3.12 -1.97
C ALA A 60 -15.80 -3.97 -2.50
N ALA A 61 -15.90 -5.29 -2.31
CA ALA A 61 -14.92 -6.26 -2.82
C ALA A 61 -15.45 -6.93 -4.09
N ARG A 62 -14.64 -6.91 -5.14
CA ARG A 62 -14.89 -7.58 -6.41
C ARG A 62 -14.17 -8.92 -6.43
N LEU A 63 -14.92 -10.00 -6.56
CA LEU A 63 -14.41 -11.35 -6.70
C LEU A 63 -14.38 -11.73 -8.18
N ILE A 64 -13.29 -12.36 -8.61
CA ILE A 64 -13.06 -12.72 -10.01
C ILE A 64 -12.51 -14.14 -10.06
N TRP A 65 -13.04 -14.95 -10.97
CA TRP A 65 -12.56 -16.28 -11.32
C TRP A 65 -12.37 -16.42 -12.82
N GLY A 66 -11.41 -17.25 -13.22
CA GLY A 66 -11.17 -17.61 -14.63
C GLY A 66 -10.41 -16.59 -15.46
N LEU A 67 -10.06 -15.44 -14.88
CA LEU A 67 -9.19 -14.44 -15.50
C LEU A 67 -7.96 -14.21 -14.63
N THR A 68 -6.78 -14.13 -15.25
CA THR A 68 -5.55 -13.83 -14.52
C THR A 68 -5.44 -12.33 -14.18
N PRO A 69 -4.89 -11.97 -13.01
CA PRO A 69 -4.59 -10.58 -12.70
C PRO A 69 -3.54 -10.05 -13.68
N ARG A 70 -3.65 -8.77 -14.05
CA ARG A 70 -2.67 -8.13 -14.92
C ARG A 70 -1.39 -7.87 -14.14
N GLU A 71 -0.26 -8.20 -14.74
CA GLU A 71 1.06 -7.96 -14.18
C GLU A 71 1.73 -6.80 -14.94
N SER A 72 2.58 -6.05 -14.24
CA SER A 72 3.43 -5.05 -14.88
C SER A 72 4.57 -5.73 -15.62
N GLN A 73 4.71 -5.43 -16.91
CA GLN A 73 5.83 -5.92 -17.72
C GLN A 73 7.12 -5.14 -17.47
N ASN A 74 7.01 -3.92 -16.95
CA ASN A 74 8.14 -3.03 -16.74
C ASN A 74 7.94 -2.18 -15.49
N LEU A 75 8.93 -2.20 -14.60
CA LEU A 75 8.94 -1.44 -13.36
C LEU A 75 8.77 0.08 -13.58
N PHE A 76 9.30 0.63 -14.67
CA PHE A 76 9.30 2.07 -14.93
C PHE A 76 8.21 2.54 -15.91
N GLN A 77 7.44 1.61 -16.51
CA GLN A 77 6.40 1.95 -17.47
C GLN A 77 5.05 1.41 -16.98
N LEU A 78 4.30 2.28 -16.30
CA LEU A 78 3.01 1.97 -15.68
C LEU A 78 1.97 1.47 -16.70
N ASP A 79 2.03 1.97 -17.94
CA ASP A 79 1.04 1.62 -18.97
C ASP A 79 1.29 0.24 -19.61
N LYS A 80 2.49 -0.33 -19.42
CA LYS A 80 2.86 -1.63 -19.98
C LYS A 80 2.44 -2.77 -19.07
N LEU A 81 1.15 -3.05 -19.10
CA LEU A 81 0.52 -4.15 -18.39
C LEU A 81 0.29 -5.33 -19.33
N THR A 82 0.43 -6.56 -18.83
CA THR A 82 0.11 -7.78 -19.60
C THR A 82 -1.34 -7.77 -20.07
N SER A 83 -1.64 -8.45 -21.19
CA SER A 83 -3.03 -8.68 -21.58
C SER A 83 -3.70 -9.63 -20.59
N VAL A 84 -5.00 -9.46 -20.36
CA VAL A 84 -5.79 -10.41 -19.55
C VAL A 84 -5.75 -11.77 -20.25
N GLN A 85 -5.51 -12.84 -19.50
CA GLN A 85 -5.49 -14.21 -20.01
C GLN A 85 -6.51 -15.07 -19.25
N HIS A 86 -6.94 -16.16 -19.90
CA HIS A 86 -7.82 -17.13 -19.28
C HIS A 86 -7.04 -17.97 -18.26
N ASP A 87 -7.61 -18.16 -17.07
CA ASP A 87 -7.08 -19.07 -16.06
C ASP A 87 -7.80 -20.43 -16.18
N SER A 88 -7.11 -21.41 -16.76
CA SER A 88 -7.65 -22.76 -16.99
C SER A 88 -7.94 -23.55 -15.71
N ARG A 89 -7.51 -23.05 -14.53
CA ARG A 89 -7.85 -23.66 -13.23
C ARG A 89 -9.32 -23.48 -12.86
N PHE A 90 -9.99 -22.49 -13.44
CA PHE A 90 -11.42 -22.29 -13.29
C PHE A 90 -12.17 -22.93 -14.45
N SER A 91 -13.13 -23.79 -14.11
CA SER A 91 -14.04 -24.42 -15.05
C SER A 91 -15.34 -24.74 -14.33
N LEU A 92 -16.48 -24.56 -14.99
CA LEU A 92 -17.82 -24.89 -14.49
C LEU A 92 -18.49 -25.88 -15.45
N GLN A 93 -17.91 -27.08 -15.57
CA GLN A 93 -18.44 -28.12 -16.45
C GLN A 93 -19.47 -29.00 -15.74
N ASN A 94 -19.29 -29.22 -14.44
CA ASN A 94 -20.13 -30.13 -13.66
C ASN A 94 -21.05 -29.38 -12.71
N THR A 95 -22.17 -30.00 -12.34
CA THR A 95 -23.11 -29.46 -11.36
C THR A 95 -22.48 -29.29 -9.98
N THR A 96 -21.52 -30.16 -9.63
CA THR A 96 -20.72 -30.08 -8.41
C THR A 96 -19.90 -28.80 -8.33
N ASP A 97 -19.40 -28.33 -9.47
CA ASP A 97 -18.56 -27.13 -9.56
C ASP A 97 -19.36 -25.88 -9.24
N ILE A 98 -20.58 -25.82 -9.79
CA ILE A 98 -21.51 -24.72 -9.57
C ILE A 98 -22.00 -24.74 -8.11
N GLN A 99 -22.24 -25.92 -7.55
CA GLN A 99 -22.60 -26.08 -6.12
C GLN A 99 -21.47 -25.62 -5.20
N GLU A 100 -20.22 -25.98 -5.49
CA GLU A 100 -19.06 -25.53 -4.71
C GLU A 100 -18.92 -24.01 -4.74
N LEU A 101 -19.05 -23.40 -5.93
CA LEU A 101 -19.01 -21.95 -6.08
C LEU A 101 -20.16 -21.25 -5.34
N ALA A 102 -21.38 -21.78 -5.44
CA ALA A 102 -22.55 -21.27 -4.73
C ALA A 102 -22.38 -21.33 -3.20
N LEU A 103 -21.88 -22.46 -2.67
CA LEU A 103 -21.60 -22.61 -1.24
C LEU A 103 -20.53 -21.63 -0.76
N LYS A 104 -19.49 -21.41 -1.58
CA LYS A 104 -18.41 -20.47 -1.25
C LYS A 104 -18.91 -19.02 -1.21
N LEU A 105 -19.67 -18.60 -2.22
CA LEU A 105 -20.27 -17.26 -2.27
C LEU A 105 -21.26 -17.03 -1.13
N ARG A 106 -22.06 -18.05 -0.79
CA ARG A 106 -22.92 -18.01 0.39
C ARG A 106 -22.13 -17.82 1.68
N GLY A 107 -21.01 -18.52 1.84
CA GLY A 107 -20.12 -18.33 2.99
C GLY A 107 -19.57 -16.91 3.09
N TYR A 108 -19.25 -16.27 1.96
CA TYR A 108 -18.82 -14.86 1.94
C TYR A 108 -19.95 -13.88 2.24
N ARG A 109 -21.16 -14.22 1.79
CA ARG A 109 -22.38 -13.44 2.01
C ARG A 109 -22.79 -13.38 3.47
N GLU A 110 -22.56 -14.47 4.20
CA GLU A 110 -22.85 -14.64 5.64
C GLU A 110 -21.74 -14.09 6.56
N LEU A 111 -20.68 -13.47 6.02
CA LEU A 111 -19.66 -12.81 6.85
C LEU A 111 -20.25 -11.63 7.62
N GLU A 112 -19.82 -11.45 8.88
CA GLU A 112 -20.34 -10.43 9.79
C GLU A 112 -20.26 -9.01 9.22
N PHE A 113 -19.19 -8.69 8.48
CA PHE A 113 -18.99 -7.36 7.88
C PHE A 113 -19.58 -7.22 6.47
N VAL A 114 -20.29 -8.23 5.96
CA VAL A 114 -20.91 -8.26 4.62
C VAL A 114 -22.43 -8.27 4.74
N ASN A 115 -22.96 -9.27 5.44
CA ASN A 115 -24.39 -9.51 5.68
C ASN A 115 -25.28 -9.18 4.45
N HIS A 116 -24.99 -9.80 3.31
CA HIS A 116 -25.70 -9.50 2.07
C HIS A 116 -26.90 -10.45 1.88
N GLU A 117 -28.12 -9.95 1.71
CA GLU A 117 -29.30 -10.86 1.67
C GLU A 117 -29.51 -11.53 0.31
N SER A 118 -29.08 -10.90 -0.79
CA SER A 118 -29.38 -11.37 -2.14
C SER A 118 -28.49 -12.53 -2.58
N GLN A 119 -29.10 -13.51 -3.23
CA GLN A 119 -28.41 -14.69 -3.75
C GLN A 119 -27.66 -14.38 -5.05
N TYR A 120 -26.43 -14.87 -5.17
CA TYR A 120 -25.63 -14.73 -6.39
C TYR A 120 -26.10 -15.69 -7.50
N TRP A 121 -25.66 -15.45 -8.74
CA TRP A 121 -26.08 -16.21 -9.91
C TRP A 121 -25.89 -17.73 -9.75
N PRO A 122 -24.79 -18.27 -9.18
CA PRO A 122 -24.65 -19.72 -8.98
C PRO A 122 -25.74 -20.32 -8.08
N GLU A 123 -26.17 -19.60 -7.03
CA GLU A 123 -27.28 -20.03 -6.16
C GLU A 123 -28.62 -19.99 -6.92
N ARG A 124 -28.87 -18.89 -7.64
CA ARG A 124 -30.08 -18.70 -8.44
C ARG A 124 -30.18 -19.70 -9.59
N TYR A 125 -29.05 -20.04 -10.22
CA TYR A 125 -28.94 -21.04 -11.28
C TYR A 125 -29.37 -22.42 -10.80
N LEU A 126 -28.92 -22.84 -9.62
CA LEU A 126 -29.32 -24.13 -9.06
C LEU A 126 -30.84 -24.17 -8.78
N ILE A 127 -31.41 -23.09 -8.24
CA ILE A 127 -32.86 -23.01 -8.01
C ILE A 127 -33.63 -23.04 -9.33
N TRP A 128 -33.19 -22.26 -10.32
CA TRP A 128 -33.81 -22.22 -11.65
C TRP A 128 -33.74 -23.57 -12.36
N SER A 129 -32.59 -24.23 -12.36
CA SER A 129 -32.42 -25.53 -12.99
C SER A 129 -33.31 -26.59 -12.34
N ARG A 130 -33.49 -26.60 -11.00
CA ARG A 130 -34.43 -27.52 -10.34
C ARG A 130 -35.88 -27.36 -10.79
N ASN A 131 -36.27 -26.13 -11.14
CA ASN A 131 -37.63 -25.82 -11.60
C ASN A 131 -37.79 -26.01 -13.12
N PHE A 132 -36.72 -26.30 -13.85
CA PHE A 132 -36.75 -26.45 -15.31
C PHE A 132 -37.28 -27.83 -15.71
N THR A 133 -38.43 -27.87 -16.37
CA THR A 133 -39.06 -29.13 -16.81
C THR A 133 -38.29 -29.79 -17.93
N CYS A 134 -37.96 -31.07 -17.76
CA CYS A 134 -37.25 -31.86 -18.76
C CYS A 134 -38.20 -32.24 -19.89
N GLU A 135 -37.95 -31.69 -21.08
CA GLU A 135 -38.67 -32.04 -22.31
C GLU A 135 -37.69 -32.65 -23.30
N PRO A 136 -38.07 -33.68 -24.09
CA PRO A 136 -37.18 -34.33 -25.05
C PRO A 136 -36.62 -33.37 -26.12
N THR A 137 -37.30 -32.27 -26.38
CA THR A 137 -36.93 -31.25 -27.37
C THR A 137 -35.98 -30.18 -26.82
N LYS A 138 -35.80 -30.10 -25.50
CA LYS A 138 -34.96 -29.08 -24.84
C LYS A 138 -33.64 -29.72 -24.38
N ILE A 139 -32.53 -29.03 -24.68
CA ILE A 139 -31.18 -29.48 -24.32
C ILE A 139 -30.96 -29.40 -22.79
N CYS A 140 -31.56 -28.40 -22.15
CA CYS A 140 -31.45 -28.18 -20.71
C CYS A 140 -32.61 -28.83 -19.96
N CYS A 141 -32.30 -29.36 -18.78
CA CYS A 141 -33.20 -30.11 -17.92
C CYS A 141 -32.81 -29.88 -16.45
N ASN A 142 -33.66 -30.33 -15.55
CA ASN A 142 -33.39 -30.33 -14.12
C ASN A 142 -32.11 -31.10 -13.82
N PHE A 143 -31.15 -30.46 -13.13
CA PHE A 143 -29.86 -31.07 -12.79
C PHE A 143 -29.98 -32.32 -11.90
N ALA A 144 -31.08 -32.47 -11.18
CA ALA A 144 -31.34 -33.63 -10.33
C ALA A 144 -31.97 -34.80 -11.09
N ASP A 145 -32.36 -34.59 -12.35
CA ASP A 145 -32.94 -35.62 -13.20
C ASP A 145 -31.83 -36.51 -13.81
N PRO A 146 -32.01 -37.85 -13.86
CA PRO A 146 -31.03 -38.76 -14.46
C PRO A 146 -30.77 -38.51 -15.95
N ASN A 147 -31.67 -37.82 -16.66
CA ASN A 147 -31.50 -37.48 -18.08
C ASN A 147 -30.62 -36.24 -18.32
N PHE A 148 -30.15 -35.57 -17.25
CA PHE A 148 -29.29 -34.40 -17.39
C PHE A 148 -27.90 -34.76 -17.92
N GLN A 149 -27.55 -34.21 -19.07
CA GLN A 149 -26.24 -34.42 -19.70
C GLN A 149 -25.27 -33.29 -19.35
N GLN A 150 -24.24 -33.62 -18.56
CA GLN A 150 -23.23 -32.65 -18.08
C GLN A 150 -22.44 -31.99 -19.22
N ASN A 151 -22.31 -32.63 -20.38
CA ASN A 151 -21.59 -32.06 -21.52
C ASN A 151 -22.24 -30.77 -22.05
N PHE A 152 -23.54 -30.57 -21.78
CA PHE A 152 -24.29 -29.38 -22.20
C PHE A 152 -24.43 -28.32 -21.09
N THR A 153 -23.70 -28.47 -19.97
CA THR A 153 -23.76 -27.52 -18.85
C THR A 153 -23.42 -26.09 -19.28
N ASP A 154 -22.39 -25.88 -20.11
CA ASP A 154 -22.03 -24.56 -20.62
C ASP A 154 -23.19 -23.90 -21.39
N TYR A 155 -23.84 -24.66 -22.27
CA TYR A 155 -25.02 -24.19 -23.01
C TYR A 155 -26.16 -23.81 -22.05
N CYS A 156 -26.39 -24.60 -21.00
CA CYS A 156 -27.44 -24.34 -20.02
C CYS A 156 -27.12 -23.15 -19.12
N ILE A 157 -25.86 -22.95 -18.76
CA ILE A 157 -25.38 -21.75 -18.06
C ILE A 157 -25.68 -20.52 -18.92
N ARG A 158 -25.33 -20.54 -20.20
CA ARG A 158 -25.63 -19.44 -21.14
C ARG A 158 -27.13 -19.22 -21.34
N LEU A 159 -27.92 -20.28 -21.46
CA LEU A 159 -29.38 -20.16 -21.54
C LEU A 159 -29.95 -19.51 -20.29
N SER A 160 -29.41 -19.86 -19.11
CA SER A 160 -29.88 -19.33 -17.84
C SER A 160 -29.78 -17.81 -17.76
N THR A 161 -28.79 -17.16 -18.40
CA THR A 161 -28.64 -15.70 -18.37
C THR A 161 -29.75 -14.96 -19.14
N THR A 162 -30.55 -15.68 -19.94
CA THR A 162 -31.74 -15.11 -20.58
C THR A 162 -32.94 -15.08 -19.61
N TYR A 163 -32.97 -15.99 -18.63
CA TYR A 163 -34.04 -16.10 -17.64
C TYR A 163 -33.70 -15.47 -16.29
N LEU A 164 -32.41 -15.53 -15.92
CA LEU A 164 -31.86 -14.98 -14.69
C LEU A 164 -31.21 -13.64 -14.99
N TYR A 165 -31.65 -12.62 -14.27
CA TYR A 165 -31.06 -11.29 -14.38
C TYR A 165 -29.57 -11.32 -13.99
N THR A 166 -28.71 -10.98 -14.94
CA THR A 166 -27.28 -10.73 -14.75
C THR A 166 -27.03 -9.23 -14.77
N ASN A 167 -26.04 -8.78 -14.01
CA ASN A 167 -25.63 -7.37 -13.99
C ASN A 167 -24.12 -7.26 -13.83
N TYR A 168 -23.60 -6.03 -13.85
CA TYR A 168 -22.17 -5.79 -13.61
C TYR A 168 -21.67 -6.41 -12.30
N ASN A 169 -22.53 -6.55 -11.29
CA ASN A 169 -22.16 -7.03 -9.96
C ASN A 169 -22.22 -8.55 -9.83
N ASP A 170 -22.82 -9.27 -10.76
CA ASP A 170 -23.06 -10.71 -10.68
C ASP A 170 -23.30 -11.24 -12.11
N THR A 171 -22.23 -11.70 -12.75
CA THR A 171 -22.31 -12.18 -14.12
C THR A 171 -21.26 -13.25 -14.43
N PRO A 172 -21.64 -14.31 -15.16
CA PRO A 172 -20.70 -15.14 -15.91
C PRO A 172 -19.97 -14.31 -16.98
N ILE A 173 -18.75 -14.72 -17.34
CA ILE A 173 -17.88 -14.10 -18.33
C ILE A 173 -17.68 -15.08 -19.47
N TYR A 174 -17.92 -14.64 -20.71
CA TYR A 174 -17.78 -15.45 -21.91
C TYR A 174 -16.70 -14.89 -22.83
N ASP A 175 -16.00 -15.77 -23.54
CA ASP A 175 -15.09 -15.36 -24.60
C ASP A 175 -15.87 -14.81 -25.80
N ASN A 176 -15.39 -13.71 -26.39
CA ASN A 176 -16.09 -13.05 -27.50
C ASN A 176 -15.95 -13.82 -28.83
N GLY A 177 -14.93 -14.67 -28.97
CA GLY A 177 -14.69 -15.47 -30.18
C GLY A 177 -15.32 -16.87 -30.10
N THR A 178 -15.05 -17.60 -29.01
CA THR A 178 -15.53 -18.98 -28.84
C THR A 178 -16.90 -19.09 -28.21
N PHE A 179 -17.39 -18.02 -27.54
CA PHE A 179 -18.62 -18.01 -26.74
C PHE A 179 -18.64 -19.02 -25.58
N GLU A 180 -17.48 -19.55 -25.21
CA GLU A 180 -17.30 -20.45 -24.07
C GLU A 180 -17.27 -19.65 -22.77
N LEU A 181 -17.77 -20.25 -21.70
CA LEU A 181 -17.64 -19.72 -20.35
C LEU A 181 -16.18 -19.74 -19.90
N VAL A 182 -15.60 -18.55 -19.70
CA VAL A 182 -14.20 -18.37 -19.29
C VAL A 182 -14.06 -17.96 -17.83
N GLY A 183 -15.08 -17.34 -17.25
CA GLY A 183 -14.96 -16.78 -15.91
C GLY A 183 -16.27 -16.43 -15.27
N TYR A 184 -16.18 -15.90 -14.05
CA TYR A 184 -17.31 -15.42 -13.29
C TYR A 184 -16.86 -14.28 -12.38
N THR A 185 -17.72 -13.27 -12.20
CA THR A 185 -17.43 -12.14 -11.33
C THR A 185 -18.62 -11.79 -10.43
N ALA A 186 -18.32 -11.44 -9.18
CA ALA A 186 -19.31 -11.05 -8.19
C ALA A 186 -18.80 -9.86 -7.36
N MET A 187 -19.65 -8.88 -7.09
CA MET A 187 -19.40 -7.78 -6.16
C MET A 187 -20.02 -8.12 -4.81
N ILE A 188 -19.22 -8.02 -3.77
CA ILE A 188 -19.61 -8.16 -2.37
C ILE A 188 -19.63 -6.76 -1.74
N PRO A 189 -20.82 -6.21 -1.42
CA PRO A 189 -20.89 -5.00 -0.61
C PRO A 189 -20.46 -5.34 0.82
N THR A 190 -19.71 -4.44 1.46
CA THR A 190 -19.32 -4.62 2.87
C THR A 190 -19.81 -3.45 3.71
N GLU A 191 -19.85 -3.62 5.02
CA GLU A 191 -20.11 -2.56 6.00
C GLU A 191 -18.81 -1.83 6.40
N LEU A 192 -17.67 -2.21 5.82
CA LEU A 192 -16.38 -1.58 6.09
C LEU A 192 -16.33 -0.20 5.42
N LYS A 193 -16.27 0.85 6.24
CA LYS A 193 -16.18 2.22 5.74
C LYS A 193 -14.74 2.58 5.38
N TYR A 194 -14.57 3.28 4.26
CA TYR A 194 -13.30 3.89 3.94
C TYR A 194 -12.88 4.90 5.03
N SER A 195 -11.58 4.94 5.32
CA SER A 195 -10.99 5.90 6.25
C SER A 195 -9.63 6.31 5.73
N HIS A 196 -9.35 7.62 5.73
CA HIS A 196 -8.05 8.14 5.36
C HIS A 196 -6.95 7.78 6.39
N ARG A 197 -7.33 7.40 7.63
CA ARG A 197 -6.37 6.97 8.65
C ARG A 197 -5.85 5.57 8.32
N PHE A 198 -4.55 5.48 8.03
CA PHE A 198 -3.89 4.22 7.65
C PHE A 198 -4.19 3.06 8.60
N LYS A 199 -4.21 3.28 9.92
CA LYS A 199 -4.50 2.23 10.92
C LYS A 199 -5.90 1.61 10.78
N ASN A 200 -6.91 2.43 10.47
CA ASN A 200 -8.28 1.96 10.30
C ASN A 200 -8.45 1.30 8.92
N LEU A 201 -7.82 1.88 7.90
CA LEU A 201 -7.81 1.33 6.56
C LEU A 201 -7.10 -0.03 6.53
N SER A 202 -5.95 -0.16 7.18
CA SER A 202 -5.18 -1.40 7.27
C SER A 202 -5.97 -2.51 7.94
N HIS A 203 -6.70 -2.19 9.02
CA HIS A 203 -7.59 -3.17 9.65
C HIS A 203 -8.66 -3.69 8.67
N SER A 204 -9.28 -2.80 7.90
CA SER A 204 -10.30 -3.17 6.90
C SER A 204 -9.71 -4.02 5.78
N PHE A 205 -8.54 -3.64 5.25
CA PHE A 205 -7.85 -4.41 4.22
C PHE A 205 -7.32 -5.76 4.74
N ASP A 206 -6.89 -5.84 5.99
CA ASP A 206 -6.47 -7.10 6.62
C ASP A 206 -7.64 -8.07 6.76
N LEU A 207 -8.83 -7.58 7.12
CA LEU A 207 -10.05 -8.38 7.14
C LEU A 207 -10.39 -8.91 5.74
N LEU A 208 -10.43 -8.04 4.73
CA LEU A 208 -10.66 -8.44 3.34
C LEU A 208 -9.64 -9.49 2.87
N ARG A 209 -8.35 -9.25 3.15
CA ARG A 209 -7.26 -10.17 2.79
C ARG A 209 -7.46 -11.54 3.43
N ARG A 210 -7.78 -11.61 4.72
CA ARG A 210 -7.96 -12.88 5.44
C ARG A 210 -9.21 -13.62 4.99
N SER A 211 -10.30 -12.91 4.73
CA SER A 211 -11.56 -13.51 4.29
C SER A 211 -11.48 -14.05 2.86
N PHE A 212 -10.76 -13.35 1.97
CA PHE A 212 -10.69 -13.69 0.55
C PHE A 212 -9.34 -14.29 0.11
N SER A 213 -8.41 -14.61 1.02
CA SER A 213 -7.11 -15.20 0.65
C SER A 213 -7.23 -16.61 0.09
N ASN A 214 -8.25 -17.37 0.52
CA ASN A 214 -8.42 -18.78 0.14
C ASN A 214 -9.63 -18.95 -0.79
N MET A 215 -9.55 -18.33 -1.96
CA MET A 215 -10.52 -18.53 -3.04
C MET A 215 -10.20 -19.81 -3.81
N ASN A 216 -11.22 -20.63 -4.04
CA ASN A 216 -11.07 -21.89 -4.76
C ASN A 216 -10.83 -21.60 -6.26
N ARG A 217 -10.21 -22.55 -6.96
CA ARG A 217 -10.05 -22.55 -8.43
C ARG A 217 -9.35 -21.32 -9.00
N GLY A 218 -8.33 -20.81 -8.31
CA GLY A 218 -7.51 -19.69 -8.80
C GLY A 218 -8.20 -18.33 -8.76
N GLY A 219 -9.34 -18.21 -8.07
CA GLY A 219 -10.01 -16.93 -7.88
C GLY A 219 -9.16 -15.93 -7.08
N TRP A 220 -9.41 -14.65 -7.34
CA TRP A 220 -8.78 -13.54 -6.62
C TRP A 220 -9.79 -12.42 -6.41
N TYR A 221 -9.44 -11.48 -5.53
CA TYR A 221 -10.27 -10.33 -5.22
C TYR A 221 -9.53 -9.02 -5.44
N THR A 222 -10.29 -7.97 -5.67
CA THR A 222 -9.83 -6.58 -5.64
C THR A 222 -10.92 -5.70 -5.02
N THR A 223 -10.65 -4.45 -4.68
CA THR A 223 -11.73 -3.52 -4.35
C THR A 223 -12.28 -2.87 -5.61
N GLU A 224 -13.58 -2.57 -5.63
CA GLU A 224 -14.24 -1.91 -6.77
C GLU A 224 -13.61 -0.55 -7.11
N TRP A 225 -13.21 0.20 -6.09
CA TRP A 225 -12.60 1.52 -6.25
C TRP A 225 -11.08 1.38 -6.28
N SER A 226 -10.52 1.29 -7.49
CA SER A 226 -9.08 1.11 -7.72
C SER A 226 -8.20 2.11 -6.98
N LEU A 227 -8.65 3.37 -6.89
CA LEU A 227 -7.95 4.44 -6.20
C LEU A 227 -7.72 4.12 -4.71
N ILE A 228 -8.68 3.47 -4.03
CA ILE A 228 -8.55 3.09 -2.61
C ILE A 228 -7.45 2.03 -2.44
N CYS A 229 -7.41 1.01 -3.30
CA CYS A 229 -6.33 0.01 -3.30
C CYS A 229 -4.98 0.67 -3.54
N VAL A 230 -4.87 1.53 -4.57
CA VAL A 230 -3.63 2.23 -4.90
C VAL A 230 -3.13 3.05 -3.72
N TRP A 231 -4.01 3.76 -3.01
CA TRP A 231 -3.63 4.51 -1.81
C TRP A 231 -3.15 3.62 -0.67
N PHE A 232 -3.85 2.52 -0.41
CA PHE A 232 -3.46 1.58 0.64
C PHE A 232 -2.09 0.96 0.33
N ASP A 233 -1.90 0.50 -0.90
CA ASP A 233 -0.64 -0.10 -1.35
C ASP A 233 0.50 0.91 -1.29
N LEU A 234 0.27 2.17 -1.70
CA LEU A 234 1.27 3.25 -1.57
C LEU A 234 1.71 3.45 -0.12
N LEU A 235 0.77 3.62 0.82
CA LEU A 235 1.09 3.85 2.23
C LEU A 235 1.82 2.65 2.84
N ASN A 236 1.39 1.42 2.50
CA ASN A 236 2.05 0.22 2.95
C ASN A 236 3.47 0.08 2.38
N SER A 237 3.66 0.40 1.09
CA SER A 237 4.97 0.42 0.43
C SER A 237 5.91 1.44 1.05
N ILE A 238 5.43 2.65 1.38
CA ILE A 238 6.27 3.66 2.06
C ILE A 238 6.85 3.10 3.37
N ILE A 239 6.05 2.39 4.17
CA ILE A 239 6.53 1.75 5.41
C ILE A 239 7.58 0.68 5.12
N THR A 240 7.27 -0.25 4.22
CA THR A 240 8.15 -1.38 3.95
C THR A 240 9.47 -0.94 3.32
N ASP A 241 9.39 -0.03 2.36
CA ASP A 241 10.51 0.40 1.54
C ASP A 241 11.37 1.36 2.34
N CYS A 242 10.80 2.32 3.08
CA CYS A 242 11.57 3.18 3.97
C CYS A 242 12.34 2.36 5.02
N ARG A 243 11.71 1.34 5.61
CA ARG A 243 12.39 0.44 6.56
C ARG A 243 13.55 -0.31 5.90
N GLN A 244 13.33 -0.87 4.71
CA GLN A 244 14.38 -1.60 3.98
C GLN A 244 15.53 -0.68 3.55
N SER A 245 15.21 0.50 3.01
CA SER A 245 16.19 1.51 2.61
C SER A 245 17.01 2.02 3.78
N LEU A 246 16.39 2.30 4.94
CA LEU A 246 17.12 2.69 6.14
C LEU A 246 18.05 1.57 6.62
N LEU A 247 17.56 0.32 6.70
CA LEU A 247 18.39 -0.83 7.09
C LEU A 247 19.60 -1.01 6.16
N LEU A 248 19.38 -0.90 4.85
CA LEU A 248 20.46 -0.98 3.85
C LEU A 248 21.46 0.17 4.02
N SER A 249 20.98 1.41 4.12
CA SER A 249 21.83 2.59 4.31
C SER A 249 22.67 2.49 5.58
N PHE A 250 22.08 2.10 6.72
CA PHE A 250 22.82 1.87 7.96
C PHE A 250 23.84 0.75 7.83
N SER A 251 23.51 -0.34 7.13
CA SER A 251 24.44 -1.46 6.91
C SER A 251 25.65 -1.02 6.09
N VAL A 252 25.43 -0.28 5.00
CA VAL A 252 26.49 0.29 4.17
C VAL A 252 27.36 1.26 4.98
N VAL A 253 26.75 2.19 5.70
CA VAL A 253 27.43 3.14 6.59
C VAL A 253 28.28 2.42 7.63
N ALA A 254 27.77 1.35 8.25
CA ALA A 254 28.50 0.58 9.24
C ALA A 254 29.74 -0.13 8.64
N ILE A 255 29.61 -0.70 7.44
CA ILE A 255 30.72 -1.33 6.72
C ILE A 255 31.80 -0.29 6.40
N PHE A 256 31.44 0.83 5.78
CA PHE A 256 32.40 1.89 5.44
C PHE A 256 33.07 2.51 6.68
N ALA A 257 32.28 2.78 7.73
CA ALA A 257 32.82 3.27 8.99
C ALA A 257 33.79 2.26 9.62
N PHE A 258 33.49 0.96 9.57
CA PHE A 258 34.40 -0.07 10.08
C PHE A 258 35.72 -0.13 9.28
N LEU A 259 35.65 -0.08 7.95
CA LEU A 259 36.83 -0.12 7.08
C LEU A 259 37.76 1.09 7.31
N HIS A 260 37.20 2.30 7.40
CA HIS A 260 38.01 3.53 7.52
C HIS A 260 38.40 3.86 8.97
N LEU A 261 37.52 3.65 9.94
CA LEU A 261 37.67 4.16 11.31
C LEU A 261 38.00 3.07 12.35
N ARG A 262 37.90 1.77 11.97
CA ARG A 262 38.15 0.61 12.85
C ARG A 262 37.41 0.75 14.19
N LEU A 263 38.13 0.77 15.31
CA LEU A 263 37.56 0.87 16.66
C LEU A 263 36.76 2.17 16.91
N LYS A 264 37.01 3.24 16.15
CA LYS A 264 36.25 4.50 16.25
C LYS A 264 34.90 4.43 15.55
N SER A 265 34.65 3.37 14.76
CA SER A 265 33.39 3.17 14.03
C SER A 265 32.18 3.13 14.97
N PHE A 266 32.31 2.53 16.15
CA PHE A 266 31.19 2.45 17.10
C PHE A 266 30.73 3.84 17.60
N VAL A 267 31.69 4.73 17.90
CA VAL A 267 31.39 6.10 18.31
C VAL A 267 30.75 6.87 17.14
N ALA A 268 31.26 6.68 15.92
CA ALA A 268 30.70 7.28 14.71
C ALA A 268 29.25 6.84 14.45
N LEU A 269 28.96 5.54 14.62
CA LEU A 269 27.61 4.99 14.45
C LEU A 269 26.64 5.54 15.48
N ILE A 270 27.04 5.60 16.76
CA ILE A 270 26.20 6.22 17.80
C ILE A 270 25.93 7.68 17.46
N THR A 271 26.94 8.44 17.02
CA THR A 271 26.74 9.85 16.66
C THR A 271 25.78 10.01 15.48
N ILE A 272 25.87 9.16 14.46
CA ILE A 272 24.97 9.18 13.30
C ILE A 272 23.53 8.87 13.74
N CYS A 273 23.33 7.83 14.54
CA CYS A 273 22.00 7.51 15.08
C CYS A 273 21.43 8.67 15.90
N CYS A 274 22.23 9.32 16.76
CA CYS A 274 21.79 10.48 17.52
C CYS A 274 21.43 11.67 16.60
N ILE A 275 22.21 11.94 15.55
CA ILE A 275 21.91 13.03 14.60
C ILE A 275 20.58 12.75 13.91
N VAL A 276 20.39 11.55 13.35
CA VAL A 276 19.16 11.16 12.65
C VAL A 276 17.94 11.29 13.56
N VAL A 277 18.02 10.79 14.80
CA VAL A 277 16.91 10.88 15.76
C VAL A 277 16.60 12.32 16.15
N VAL A 278 17.63 13.16 16.36
CA VAL A 278 17.42 14.57 16.68
C VAL A 278 16.80 15.31 15.49
N THR A 279 17.26 15.06 14.26
CA THR A 279 16.69 15.70 13.06
C THR A 279 15.24 15.31 12.86
N VAL A 280 14.89 14.03 12.99
CA VAL A 280 13.50 13.56 12.86
C VAL A 280 12.63 14.12 13.99
N GLY A 281 13.15 14.14 15.22
CA GLY A 281 12.46 14.76 16.36
C GLY A 281 12.16 16.24 16.12
N CYS A 282 13.14 17.02 15.65
CA CYS A 282 12.93 18.44 15.33
C CYS A 282 11.84 18.62 14.27
N VAL A 283 11.89 17.87 13.17
CA VAL A 283 10.95 18.06 12.06
C VAL A 283 9.55 17.56 12.45
N THR A 284 9.42 16.44 13.19
CA THR A 284 8.12 16.01 13.74
C THR A 284 7.51 17.00 14.72
N THR A 285 8.30 17.76 15.49
CA THR A 285 7.75 18.84 16.33
C THR A 285 7.22 20.03 15.53
N LEU A 286 7.63 20.18 14.26
CA LEU A 286 7.09 21.20 13.35
C LEU A 286 5.79 20.74 12.66
N GLY A 287 5.24 19.57 13.02
CA GLY A 287 4.00 19.03 12.46
C GLY A 287 4.19 18.10 11.27
N TRP A 288 5.42 17.62 11.05
CA TRP A 288 5.74 16.78 9.91
C TRP A 288 5.08 15.41 9.95
N VAL A 289 4.55 14.98 8.81
CA VAL A 289 3.88 13.69 8.60
C VAL A 289 4.65 12.87 7.56
N ILE A 290 4.68 11.54 7.68
CA ILE A 290 5.44 10.71 6.74
C ILE A 290 4.67 10.53 5.43
N GLY A 291 5.04 11.28 4.40
CA GLY A 291 4.67 11.02 3.01
C GLY A 291 5.81 10.38 2.20
N VAL A 292 5.67 10.40 0.88
CA VAL A 292 6.66 9.83 -0.07
C VAL A 292 7.97 10.61 -0.03
N LEU A 293 7.89 11.94 -0.06
CA LEU A 293 9.06 12.81 -0.12
C LEU A 293 9.81 12.80 1.21
N GLU A 294 9.07 12.78 2.29
CA GLU A 294 9.56 12.67 3.66
C GLU A 294 10.35 11.39 3.89
N ALA A 295 9.84 10.25 3.40
CA ALA A 295 10.55 8.98 3.44
C ALA A 295 11.90 9.03 2.70
N ILE A 296 11.97 9.73 1.56
CA ILE A 296 13.22 9.93 0.82
C ILE A 296 14.19 10.81 1.62
N ILE A 297 13.70 11.91 2.21
CA ILE A 297 14.50 12.79 3.06
C ILE A 297 15.09 12.03 4.25
N LEU A 298 14.32 11.15 4.91
CA LEU A 298 14.84 10.31 6.01
C LEU A 298 16.06 9.49 5.59
N VAL A 299 16.02 8.89 4.39
CA VAL A 299 17.13 8.10 3.86
C VAL A 299 18.33 9.00 3.51
N LEU A 300 18.10 10.19 2.96
CA LEU A 300 19.15 11.16 2.66
C LEU A 300 19.87 11.68 3.91
N VAL A 301 19.13 11.94 5.00
CA VAL A 301 19.68 12.42 6.27
C VAL A 301 20.71 11.44 6.85
N VAL A 302 20.51 10.13 6.69
CA VAL A 302 21.49 9.11 7.12
C VAL A 302 22.81 9.28 6.36
N GLY A 303 22.75 9.47 5.03
CA GLY A 303 23.92 9.69 4.18
C GLY A 303 24.68 10.97 4.52
N LEU A 304 23.96 12.09 4.67
CA LEU A 304 24.55 13.38 5.04
C LEU A 304 25.19 13.34 6.43
N SER A 305 24.55 12.66 7.40
CA SER A 305 25.09 12.50 8.75
C SER A 305 26.39 11.69 8.75
N PHE A 306 26.47 10.66 7.90
CA PHE A 306 27.68 9.87 7.74
C PHE A 306 28.83 10.67 7.15
N ASP A 307 28.59 11.49 6.12
CA ASP A 307 29.63 12.28 5.45
C ASP A 307 30.37 13.21 6.42
N PHE A 308 29.63 14.00 7.19
CA PHE A 308 30.22 14.87 8.21
C PHE A 308 30.99 14.09 9.28
N THR A 309 30.42 12.98 9.76
CA THR A 309 31.06 12.14 10.78
C THR A 309 32.34 11.50 10.26
N LEU A 310 32.38 11.07 9.00
CA LEU A 310 33.53 10.46 8.35
C LEU A 310 34.67 11.47 8.20
N HIS A 311 34.39 12.70 7.76
CA HIS A 311 35.42 13.74 7.61
C HIS A 311 36.07 14.12 8.95
N TYR A 312 35.31 14.13 10.05
CA TYR A 312 35.90 14.27 11.39
C TYR A 312 36.70 13.03 11.78
N GLY A 313 36.15 11.83 11.61
CA GLY A 313 36.81 10.58 11.98
C GLY A 313 38.14 10.33 11.26
N ALA A 314 38.18 10.58 9.94
CA ALA A 314 39.34 10.38 9.09
C ALA A 314 40.46 11.41 9.35
N SER A 315 40.11 12.60 9.83
CA SER A 315 41.09 13.65 10.18
C SER A 315 41.86 13.38 11.47
N VAL A 316 41.42 12.40 12.28
CA VAL A 316 42.05 12.07 13.57
C VAL A 316 43.38 11.34 13.32
N PRO A 317 44.54 11.96 13.64
CA PRO A 317 45.84 11.36 13.38
C PRO A 317 46.04 10.08 14.19
N ASN A 318 46.86 9.15 13.68
CA ASN A 318 47.15 7.88 14.37
C ASN A 318 48.14 8.02 15.53
N ILE A 319 48.97 9.07 15.51
CA ILE A 319 50.06 9.30 16.46
C ILE A 319 49.79 10.59 17.25
N GLY A 320 50.15 10.60 18.54
CA GLY A 320 50.10 11.79 19.41
C GLY A 320 49.21 11.66 20.64
N CYS A 321 49.31 12.63 21.55
CA CYS A 321 48.46 12.71 22.75
C CYS A 321 46.99 12.95 22.39
N ASN A 322 46.05 12.37 23.13
CA ASN A 322 44.60 12.49 22.88
C ASN A 322 44.13 13.94 22.65
N LYS A 323 44.59 14.89 23.49
CA LYS A 323 44.26 16.33 23.33
C LYS A 323 44.77 16.89 22.00
N HIS A 324 46.00 16.55 21.63
CA HIS A 324 46.62 17.00 20.38
C HIS A 324 45.92 16.40 19.15
N ARG A 325 45.54 15.12 19.22
CA ARG A 325 44.82 14.43 18.13
C ARG A 325 43.47 15.07 17.85
N VAL A 326 42.70 15.38 18.89
CA VAL A 326 41.39 16.05 18.76
C VAL A 326 41.55 17.47 18.23
N TRP A 327 42.51 18.23 18.75
CA TRP A 327 42.75 19.60 18.30
C TRP A 327 43.16 19.66 16.82
N LEU A 328 44.07 18.77 16.39
CA LEU A 328 44.50 18.72 14.99
C LEU A 328 43.39 18.28 14.05
N ALA A 329 42.58 17.29 14.46
CA ALA A 329 41.40 16.83 13.72
C ALA A 329 40.38 17.96 13.53
N ALA A 330 40.03 18.64 14.64
CA ALA A 330 39.09 19.76 14.62
C ALA A 330 39.60 20.89 13.72
N ARG A 331 40.89 21.26 13.81
CA ARG A 331 41.46 22.32 12.97
C ARG A 331 41.44 21.97 11.48
N LYS A 332 41.61 20.71 11.12
CA LYS A 332 41.60 20.26 9.71
C LYS A 332 40.19 20.18 9.12
N SER A 333 39.22 19.66 9.88
CA SER A 333 37.88 19.40 9.35
C SER A 333 36.85 20.50 9.65
N ALA A 334 37.06 21.37 10.65
CA ALA A 334 36.06 22.36 11.03
C ALA A 334 35.75 23.37 9.91
N ILE A 335 36.78 23.91 9.23
CA ILE A 335 36.57 24.93 8.18
C ILE A 335 35.82 24.33 6.98
N PRO A 336 36.28 23.22 6.35
CA PRO A 336 35.58 22.65 5.20
C PRO A 336 34.15 22.19 5.54
N VAL A 337 33.97 21.51 6.69
CA VAL A 337 32.65 21.02 7.10
C VAL A 337 31.69 22.16 7.40
N SER A 338 32.15 23.24 8.06
CA SER A 338 31.28 24.39 8.35
C SER A 338 30.87 25.14 7.08
N LEU A 339 31.77 25.27 6.10
CA LEU A 339 31.46 25.87 4.80
C LEU A 339 30.45 25.03 4.01
N SER A 340 30.62 23.70 4.01
CA SER A 340 29.68 22.76 3.38
C SER A 340 28.29 22.79 4.04
N ALA A 341 28.25 22.86 5.38
CA ALA A 341 27.00 23.02 6.12
C ALA A 341 26.34 24.37 5.81
N LEU A 342 27.10 25.46 5.76
CA LEU A 342 26.59 26.80 5.44
C LEU A 342 26.04 26.87 4.01
N SER A 343 26.72 26.27 3.03
CA SER A 343 26.22 26.24 1.65
C SER A 343 24.93 25.45 1.55
N SER A 344 24.82 24.32 2.25
CA SER A 344 23.60 23.49 2.28
C SER A 344 22.45 24.24 2.96
N PHE A 345 22.72 24.93 4.07
CA PHE A 345 21.75 25.76 4.77
C PHE A 345 21.27 26.94 3.92
N ALA A 346 22.18 27.62 3.21
CA ALA A 346 21.81 28.72 2.32
C ALA A 346 20.98 28.24 1.13
N ALA A 347 21.32 27.08 0.56
CA ALA A 347 20.55 26.48 -0.53
C ALA A 347 19.14 26.09 -0.07
N GLY A 348 18.99 25.33 1.02
CA GLY A 348 17.67 24.93 1.56
C GLY A 348 16.86 26.15 2.04
N GLY A 349 17.51 27.10 2.71
CA GLY A 349 16.87 28.33 3.15
C GLY A 349 16.28 29.17 2.01
N SER A 350 16.89 29.12 0.82
CA SER A 350 16.34 29.78 -0.36
C SER A 350 15.07 29.11 -0.91
N MET A 351 14.90 27.80 -0.67
CA MET A 351 13.75 27.01 -1.15
C MET A 351 12.50 27.14 -0.27
N LEU A 352 12.64 27.58 1.00
CA LEU A 352 11.52 27.79 1.93
C LEU A 352 10.47 28.81 1.43
N ILE A 353 10.80 29.64 0.45
CA ILE A 353 9.88 30.65 -0.12
C ILE A 353 8.98 30.01 -1.20
N ALA A 354 9.24 28.76 -1.60
CA ALA A 354 8.45 28.07 -2.61
C ALA A 354 7.06 27.68 -2.08
N GLU A 355 6.04 27.86 -2.92
CA GLU A 355 4.66 27.40 -2.63
C GLU A 355 4.46 25.90 -2.86
N THR A 356 5.37 25.30 -3.62
CA THR A 356 5.35 23.87 -3.94
C THR A 356 5.92 23.06 -2.78
N HIS A 357 5.14 22.09 -2.31
CA HIS A 357 5.47 21.30 -1.12
C HIS A 357 6.83 20.61 -1.25
N ALA A 358 7.12 20.06 -2.43
CA ALA A 358 8.36 19.33 -2.67
C ALA A 358 9.63 20.18 -2.46
N PHE A 359 9.60 21.46 -2.80
CA PHE A 359 10.74 22.36 -2.59
C PHE A 359 10.74 22.95 -1.18
N HIS A 360 9.57 23.19 -0.60
CA HIS A 360 9.45 23.69 0.77
C HIS A 360 9.93 22.66 1.82
N GLN A 361 9.74 21.37 1.57
CA GLN A 361 10.14 20.29 2.49
C GLN A 361 11.65 19.95 2.45
N VAL A 362 12.33 20.23 1.35
CA VAL A 362 13.78 19.97 1.16
C VAL A 362 14.59 21.11 1.76
#